data_AF-A0A368W3U8-F1
#
_entry.id   AF-A0A368W3U8-F1
#
_cell.length_a   1.000
_cell.length_b   1.000
_cell.length_c   1.000
_cell.angle_alpha   90.00
_cell.angle_beta   90.00
_cell.angle_gamma   90.00
#
_symmetry.space_group_name_H-M   'P 1'
#
loop_
_entity.id
_entity.type
_entity.pdbx_description
1 polymer ?
#
loop_
_entity_poly.entity_id
_entity_poly.type
_entity_poly.pdbx_seq_one_letter_code
_entity_poly.pdbx_strand_id
1 'polypeptide(L)'
;MSQSKPVLERFVRFWWVQLPFRASRFSKKLPYTFLDGLYLAAWPAVAAWFPLLALSAGLMIGWWHPGFESVFSESLVVIMIAAIVGTSSANLGLLFIAGFIFGDFFLQHTSWTQVGWRRDEGFLEHVIKVRIPLLIEYGLLYILMVKIPMITKALTAQLRVPFLPLKASFSVAAVLYVLLTGVLVYFWTQTVPVLVRPVFTWVSSRPPAEATVPLQQYEWVIIFVAIVIAAIRMLLQGMTAFRSEVGMPLDQLERELRELPPVKSLGDRVNPWFLAAAAALWSVLMIAGVYKSWIDPLFIGALIFVLLAARQQLIPVPLGVWPKLMDKIPLLIRLVFGFILIKIISSAILENAMHSTDTFRPLLLMTALSMLIIFLLTPQLPDVQQKEGEPLK
;
A
#
# COMPACT_ATOMS: atom_id res chain seq x y z
N MET A 1 19.72 8.79 39.98
CA MET A 1 19.36 7.84 38.90
C MET A 1 18.72 8.61 37.74
N SER A 2 19.49 9.09 36.73
CA SER A 2 18.92 9.68 35.49
C SER A 2 20.00 9.86 34.38
N GLN A 3 20.70 8.79 34.02
CA GLN A 3 21.63 8.81 32.86
C GLN A 3 21.26 7.82 31.75
N SER A 4 20.14 7.08 31.86
CA SER A 4 19.68 6.12 30.84
C SER A 4 18.75 6.73 29.78
N LYS A 5 18.31 7.99 29.93
CA LYS A 5 17.50 8.72 28.94
C LYS A 5 18.18 9.02 27.59
N PRO A 6 19.52 9.22 27.46
CA PRO A 6 20.09 9.70 26.20
C PRO A 6 20.04 8.64 25.09
N VAL A 7 20.07 7.35 25.42
CA VAL A 7 20.03 6.28 24.41
C VAL A 7 18.64 6.18 23.81
N LEU A 8 17.61 6.13 24.65
CA LEU A 8 16.23 6.00 24.20
C LEU A 8 15.80 7.19 23.33
N GLU A 9 16.11 8.40 23.77
CA GLU A 9 15.83 9.63 23.01
C GLU A 9 16.54 9.64 21.64
N ARG A 10 17.78 9.14 21.58
CA ARG A 10 18.53 9.03 20.32
C ARG A 10 17.87 8.06 19.34
N PHE A 11 17.38 6.92 19.82
CA PHE A 11 16.64 5.96 18.97
C PHE A 11 15.30 6.54 18.50
N VAL A 12 14.53 7.19 19.39
CA VAL A 12 13.28 7.85 19.01
C VAL A 12 13.54 8.91 17.93
N ARG A 13 14.52 9.80 18.12
CA ARG A 13 14.87 10.81 17.11
C ARG A 13 15.37 10.20 15.80
N PHE A 14 16.12 9.11 15.86
CA PHE A 14 16.58 8.42 14.66
C PHE A 14 15.39 7.94 13.81
N TRP A 15 14.45 7.20 14.42
CA TRP A 15 13.31 6.62 13.70
C TRP A 15 12.28 7.64 13.26
N TRP A 16 11.99 8.65 14.08
CA TRP A 16 10.83 9.53 13.87
C TRP A 16 11.20 10.91 13.30
N VAL A 17 12.49 11.28 13.28
CA VAL A 17 12.96 12.55 12.70
C VAL A 17 13.97 12.29 11.58
N GLN A 18 15.09 11.67 11.90
CA GLN A 18 16.22 11.56 10.98
C GLN A 18 15.91 10.65 9.78
N LEU A 19 15.27 9.51 10.03
CA LEU A 19 14.93 8.55 8.99
C LEU A 19 13.88 9.11 8.01
N PRO A 20 12.72 9.66 8.43
CA PRO A 20 11.79 10.32 7.52
C PRO A 20 12.44 11.47 6.74
N PHE A 21 13.28 12.28 7.39
CA PHE A 21 14.02 13.34 6.71
C PHE A 21 14.95 12.79 5.62
N ARG A 22 15.71 11.72 5.90
CA ARG A 22 16.53 11.06 4.87
C ARG A 22 15.68 10.43 3.79
N ALA A 23 14.54 9.85 4.14
CA ALA A 23 13.60 9.24 3.20
C ALA A 23 12.98 10.27 2.24
N SER A 24 12.81 11.52 2.68
CA SER A 24 12.34 12.64 1.84
C SER A 24 13.23 12.88 0.61
N ARG A 25 14.53 12.55 0.72
CA ARG A 25 15.48 12.63 -0.40
C ARG A 25 15.16 11.65 -1.52
N PHE A 26 14.50 10.53 -1.23
CA PHE A 26 14.17 9.53 -2.24
C PHE A 26 12.78 9.77 -2.84
N SER A 27 11.80 10.08 -2.01
CA SER A 27 10.42 10.32 -2.44
C SER A 27 9.70 11.27 -1.51
N LYS A 28 8.92 12.20 -2.06
CA LYS A 28 7.99 13.06 -1.30
C LYS A 28 6.96 12.26 -0.48
N LYS A 29 6.61 11.04 -0.90
CA LYS A 29 5.58 10.22 -0.24
C LYS A 29 6.11 9.42 0.94
N LEU A 30 7.39 9.03 0.90
CA LEU A 30 7.99 8.17 1.93
C LEU A 30 7.95 8.77 3.34
N PRO A 31 8.24 10.08 3.57
CA PRO A 31 8.14 10.67 4.89
C PRO A 31 6.77 10.49 5.52
N TYR A 32 5.68 10.63 4.76
CA TYR A 32 4.33 10.43 5.29
C TYR A 32 4.08 8.99 5.76
N THR A 33 4.71 8.00 5.11
CA THR A 33 4.68 6.61 5.55
C THR A 33 5.48 6.41 6.85
N PHE A 34 6.67 6.98 6.95
CA PHE A 34 7.49 6.92 8.18
C PHE A 34 6.85 7.66 9.35
N LEU A 35 6.14 8.75 9.09
CA LEU A 35 5.40 9.51 10.09
C LEU A 35 4.04 8.87 10.42
N ASP A 36 3.62 7.83 9.69
CA ASP A 36 2.44 7.09 10.07
C ASP A 36 2.73 6.19 11.27
N GLY A 37 2.11 6.49 12.41
CA GLY A 37 2.45 5.87 13.69
C GLY A 37 3.14 6.82 14.66
N LEU A 38 3.29 8.11 14.33
CA LEU A 38 3.92 9.10 15.21
C LEU A 38 3.28 9.16 16.62
N TYR A 39 2.01 8.76 16.76
CA TYR A 39 1.35 8.59 18.06
C TYR A 39 2.08 7.61 19.00
N LEU A 40 2.85 6.65 18.49
CA LEU A 40 3.68 5.75 19.30
C LEU A 40 4.79 6.50 20.05
N ALA A 41 5.21 7.69 19.58
CA ALA A 41 6.19 8.53 20.24
C ALA A 41 5.75 9.02 21.62
N ALA A 42 4.45 8.94 21.94
CA ALA A 42 3.94 9.15 23.28
C ALA A 42 4.47 8.12 24.30
N TRP A 43 4.95 6.96 23.85
CA TRP A 43 5.58 5.94 24.67
C TRP A 43 7.03 5.70 24.19
N PRO A 44 8.03 6.42 24.74
CA PRO A 44 9.40 6.42 24.22
C PRO A 44 10.03 5.02 24.09
N ALA A 45 9.75 4.12 25.04
CA ALA A 45 10.20 2.73 24.98
C ALA A 45 9.67 2.00 23.73
N VAL A 46 8.37 2.12 23.46
CA VAL A 46 7.71 1.53 22.30
C VAL A 46 8.25 2.16 21.02
N ALA A 47 8.33 3.49 20.98
CA ALA A 47 8.80 4.26 19.83
C ALA A 47 10.25 3.96 19.43
N ALA A 48 11.11 3.60 20.39
CA ALA A 48 12.50 3.25 20.14
C ALA A 48 12.66 1.80 19.63
N TRP A 49 11.94 0.85 20.24
CA TRP A 49 12.19 -0.58 20.03
C TRP A 49 11.27 -1.23 18.99
N PHE A 50 10.02 -0.78 18.84
CA PHE A 50 9.08 -1.41 17.89
C PHE A 50 9.55 -1.36 16.43
N PRO A 51 10.15 -0.27 15.92
CA PRO A 51 10.72 -0.25 14.57
C PRO A 51 11.78 -1.35 14.35
N LEU A 52 12.65 -1.56 15.34
CA LEU A 52 13.69 -2.59 15.28
C LEU A 52 13.10 -4.00 15.38
N LEU A 53 12.12 -4.20 16.26
CA LEU A 53 11.41 -5.47 16.39
C LEU A 53 10.63 -5.81 15.12
N ALA A 54 9.96 -4.85 14.50
CA ALA A 54 9.25 -5.04 13.24
C ALA A 54 10.20 -5.46 12.11
N LEU A 55 11.33 -4.75 11.95
CA LEU A 55 12.37 -5.09 10.98
C LEU A 55 12.95 -6.50 11.22
N SER A 56 13.27 -6.81 12.48
CA SER A 56 13.87 -8.11 12.86
C SER A 56 12.87 -9.26 12.70
N ALA A 57 11.61 -9.06 13.08
CA ALA A 57 10.55 -10.06 12.90
C ALA A 57 10.30 -10.33 11.40
N GLY A 58 10.24 -9.27 10.58
CA GLY A 58 10.15 -9.40 9.14
C GLY A 58 11.31 -10.23 8.58
N LEU A 59 12.55 -9.89 8.97
CA LEU A 59 13.76 -10.61 8.57
C LEU A 59 13.70 -12.10 8.94
N MET A 60 13.32 -12.42 10.18
CA MET A 60 13.23 -13.80 10.65
C MET A 60 12.13 -14.58 9.94
N ILE A 61 10.96 -13.98 9.70
CA ILE A 61 9.86 -14.64 8.99
C ILE A 61 10.21 -14.86 7.52
N GLY A 62 10.80 -13.86 6.86
CA GLY A 62 11.24 -13.99 5.47
C GLY A 62 12.37 -15.01 5.31
N TRP A 63 13.25 -15.14 6.30
CA TRP A 63 14.32 -16.14 6.27
C TRP A 63 13.82 -17.56 6.58
N TRP A 64 12.99 -17.75 7.61
CA TRP A 64 12.63 -19.10 8.08
C TRP A 64 11.35 -19.68 7.47
N HIS A 65 10.52 -18.85 6.84
CA HIS A 65 9.22 -19.24 6.28
C HIS A 65 8.31 -20.01 7.26
N PRO A 66 7.98 -19.46 8.44
CA PRO A 66 7.19 -20.19 9.43
C PRO A 66 5.75 -20.46 8.93
N GLY A 67 5.50 -21.72 8.56
CA GLY A 67 4.18 -22.21 8.14
C GLY A 67 3.82 -21.91 6.69
N PHE A 68 4.81 -21.58 5.84
CA PHE A 68 4.64 -21.51 4.39
C PHE A 68 5.88 -22.08 3.68
N GLU A 69 5.73 -22.51 2.44
CA GLU A 69 6.83 -23.05 1.63
C GLU A 69 7.16 -22.14 0.45
N SER A 70 6.13 -21.56 -0.19
CA SER A 70 6.33 -20.78 -1.42
C SER A 70 5.98 -19.31 -1.25
N VAL A 71 4.83 -19.00 -0.65
CA VAL A 71 4.32 -17.62 -0.53
C VAL A 71 3.73 -17.36 0.85
N PHE A 72 3.85 -16.14 1.36
CA PHE A 72 3.34 -15.77 2.69
C PHE A 72 1.84 -16.07 2.88
N SER A 73 1.06 -16.11 1.79
CA SER A 73 -0.38 -16.34 1.84
C SER A 73 -0.77 -17.76 2.25
N GLU A 74 0.18 -18.70 2.26
CA GLU A 74 0.01 -20.05 2.79
C GLU A 74 -0.10 -20.06 4.32
N SER A 75 0.47 -19.07 5.01
CA SER A 75 0.49 -18.99 6.46
C SER A 75 -0.50 -17.94 6.98
N LEU A 76 -1.65 -18.39 7.49
CA LEU A 76 -2.64 -17.52 8.14
C LEU A 76 -2.01 -16.69 9.27
N VAL A 77 -1.10 -17.29 10.03
CA VAL A 77 -0.41 -16.61 11.14
C VAL A 77 0.44 -15.45 10.63
N VAL A 78 1.20 -15.64 9.56
CA VAL A 78 2.01 -14.57 8.94
C VAL A 78 1.12 -13.45 8.40
N ILE A 79 0.00 -13.78 7.75
CA ILE A 79 -0.98 -12.77 7.29
C ILE A 79 -1.56 -11.99 8.47
N MET A 80 -1.92 -12.65 9.58
CA MET A 80 -2.43 -11.97 10.79
C MET A 80 -1.38 -11.04 11.40
N ILE A 81 -0.12 -11.49 11.52
CA ILE A 81 0.99 -10.65 12.01
C ILE A 81 1.17 -9.43 11.10
N ALA A 82 1.16 -9.63 9.77
CA ALA A 82 1.25 -8.55 8.79
C ALA A 82 0.11 -7.54 8.95
N ALA A 83 -1.13 -8.02 9.09
CA ALA A 83 -2.30 -7.18 9.31
C ALA A 83 -2.20 -6.39 10.63
N ILE A 84 -1.75 -7.02 11.72
CA ILE A 84 -1.55 -6.37 13.03
C ILE A 84 -0.50 -5.27 12.94
N VAL A 85 0.69 -5.60 12.44
CA VAL A 85 1.83 -4.67 12.37
C VAL A 85 1.52 -3.50 11.43
N GLY A 86 1.02 -3.80 10.23
CA GLY A 86 0.71 -2.79 9.23
C GLY A 86 -0.44 -1.86 9.62
N THR A 87 -1.54 -2.42 10.15
CA THR A 87 -2.69 -1.62 10.58
C THR A 87 -2.34 -0.71 11.76
N SER A 88 -1.47 -1.16 12.66
CA SER A 88 -0.96 -0.35 13.77
C SER A 88 -0.20 0.88 13.26
N SER A 89 0.70 0.71 12.29
CA SER A 89 1.50 1.82 11.74
C SER A 89 2.08 1.43 10.39
N ALA A 90 1.90 2.28 9.37
CA ALA A 90 2.49 2.04 8.06
C ALA A 90 4.04 2.11 8.09
N ASN A 91 4.63 2.84 9.06
CA ASN A 91 6.07 2.81 9.32
C ASN A 91 6.54 1.42 9.77
N LEU A 92 5.90 0.85 10.80
CA LEU A 92 6.21 -0.51 11.27
C LEU A 92 5.99 -1.54 10.15
N GLY A 93 4.91 -1.38 9.38
CA GLY A 93 4.61 -2.20 8.21
C GLY A 93 5.73 -2.16 7.16
N LEU A 94 6.21 -0.96 6.84
CA LEU A 94 7.29 -0.76 5.86
C LEU A 94 8.61 -1.40 6.32
N LEU A 95 8.97 -1.24 7.60
CA LEU A 95 10.18 -1.84 8.17
C LEU A 95 10.10 -3.36 8.23
N PHE A 96 8.94 -3.91 8.61
CA PHE A 96 8.70 -5.35 8.57
C PHE A 96 8.87 -5.90 7.16
N ILE A 97 8.27 -5.28 6.15
CA ILE A 97 8.42 -5.73 4.76
C ILE A 97 9.86 -5.60 4.29
N ALA A 98 10.56 -4.53 4.63
CA ALA A 98 11.97 -4.39 4.26
C ALA A 98 12.82 -5.54 4.84
N GLY A 99 12.55 -5.94 6.10
CA GLY A 99 13.15 -7.10 6.72
C GLY A 99 12.75 -8.40 6.01
N PHE A 100 11.46 -8.60 5.76
CA PHE A 100 10.92 -9.77 5.07
C PHE A 100 11.53 -9.97 3.69
N ILE A 101 11.55 -8.92 2.86
CA ILE A 101 12.19 -8.92 1.54
C ILE A 101 13.67 -9.29 1.69
N PHE A 102 14.38 -8.72 2.65
CA PHE A 102 15.80 -9.02 2.81
C PHE A 102 16.03 -10.49 3.20
N GLY A 103 15.26 -11.00 4.16
CA GLY A 103 15.35 -12.39 4.62
C GLY A 103 14.99 -13.38 3.52
N ASP A 104 13.86 -13.16 2.86
CA ASP A 104 13.36 -14.06 1.83
C ASP A 104 14.22 -14.02 0.56
N PHE A 105 14.52 -12.82 0.06
CA PHE A 105 15.24 -12.64 -1.19
C PHE A 105 16.72 -13.02 -1.06
N PHE A 106 17.40 -12.67 0.04
CA PHE A 106 18.85 -12.89 0.16
C PHE A 106 19.24 -14.09 1.03
N LEU A 107 18.52 -14.40 2.12
CA LEU A 107 18.95 -15.42 3.08
C LEU A 107 18.31 -16.79 2.86
N GLN A 108 17.01 -16.83 2.52
CA GLN A 108 16.33 -18.10 2.29
C GLN A 108 16.76 -18.71 0.96
N HIS A 109 16.67 -17.92 -0.10
CA HIS A 109 17.05 -18.33 -1.44
C HIS A 109 18.54 -18.11 -1.71
N THR A 110 19.42 -18.63 -0.84
CA THR A 110 20.89 -18.50 -0.97
C THR A 110 21.49 -19.26 -2.14
N SER A 111 20.68 -20.08 -2.83
CA SER A 111 21.05 -20.83 -4.04
C SER A 111 21.35 -19.97 -5.27
N TRP A 112 21.58 -18.65 -5.13
CA TRP A 112 22.12 -17.76 -6.17
C TRP A 112 23.30 -18.38 -6.93
N THR A 113 24.10 -19.21 -6.24
CA THR A 113 25.27 -19.91 -6.77
C THR A 113 25.05 -21.40 -7.06
N GLN A 114 23.96 -22.00 -6.57
CA GLN A 114 23.61 -23.41 -6.81
C GLN A 114 22.77 -23.63 -8.09
N VAL A 115 22.57 -22.57 -8.89
CA VAL A 115 22.00 -22.61 -10.25
C VAL A 115 22.73 -23.61 -11.17
N GLY A 116 23.88 -24.18 -10.75
CA GLY A 116 24.63 -25.20 -11.49
C GLY A 116 24.23 -26.68 -11.29
N TRP A 117 23.21 -27.06 -10.50
CA TRP A 117 22.88 -28.50 -10.33
C TRP A 117 21.87 -29.07 -11.34
N ARG A 118 20.94 -28.25 -11.88
CA ARG A 118 20.25 -28.56 -13.14
C ARG A 118 21.04 -27.90 -14.25
N ARG A 119 21.82 -28.72 -14.98
CA ARG A 119 22.94 -28.32 -15.86
C ARG A 119 22.65 -27.29 -16.97
N ASP A 120 21.40 -26.90 -17.19
CA ASP A 120 20.98 -26.14 -18.37
C ASP A 120 20.20 -24.83 -18.09
N GLU A 121 19.86 -24.49 -16.85
CA GLU A 121 19.12 -23.24 -16.55
C GLU A 121 20.11 -22.07 -16.30
N GLY A 122 20.05 -21.03 -17.13
CA GLY A 122 20.93 -19.86 -17.00
C GLY A 122 20.55 -18.94 -15.83
N PHE A 123 21.50 -18.12 -15.34
CA PHE A 123 21.25 -17.11 -14.29
C PHE A 123 20.04 -16.22 -14.62
N LEU A 124 19.90 -15.81 -15.88
CA LEU A 124 18.80 -14.98 -16.35
C LEU A 124 17.44 -15.68 -16.20
N GLU A 125 17.37 -16.97 -16.50
CA GLU A 125 16.15 -17.76 -16.38
C GLU A 125 15.74 -17.89 -14.92
N HIS A 126 16.69 -18.10 -13.99
CA HIS A 126 16.42 -18.12 -12.57
C HIS A 126 15.90 -16.77 -12.06
N VAL A 127 16.50 -15.65 -12.46
CA VAL A 127 16.02 -14.31 -12.09
C VAL A 127 14.60 -14.07 -12.62
N ILE A 128 14.33 -14.44 -13.87
CA ILE A 128 13.01 -14.25 -14.48
C ILE A 128 11.96 -15.15 -13.83
N LYS A 129 12.24 -16.45 -13.68
CA LYS A 129 11.25 -17.42 -13.20
C LYS A 129 11.03 -17.38 -11.69
N VAL A 130 12.06 -17.06 -10.90
CA VAL A 130 11.97 -17.14 -9.43
C VAL A 130 11.91 -15.74 -8.80
N ARG A 131 12.81 -14.82 -9.19
CA ARG A 131 12.99 -13.55 -8.46
C ARG A 131 11.97 -12.48 -8.82
N ILE A 132 11.66 -12.32 -10.10
CA ILE A 132 10.67 -11.33 -10.52
C ILE A 132 9.28 -11.63 -9.92
N PRO A 133 8.80 -12.88 -9.91
CA PRO A 133 7.50 -13.18 -9.32
C PRO A 133 7.45 -12.98 -7.79
N LEU A 134 8.54 -13.21 -7.05
CA LEU A 134 8.59 -12.87 -5.63
C LEU A 134 8.33 -11.38 -5.36
N LEU A 135 8.66 -10.49 -6.31
CA LEU A 135 8.31 -9.08 -6.15
C LEU A 135 6.78 -8.90 -6.06
N ILE A 136 5.99 -9.67 -6.82
CA ILE A 136 4.52 -9.60 -6.80
C ILE A 136 4.02 -9.88 -5.39
N GLU A 137 4.54 -10.94 -4.76
CA GLU A 137 4.25 -11.27 -3.38
C GLU A 137 4.57 -10.10 -2.43
N TYR A 138 5.77 -9.53 -2.52
CA TYR A 138 6.16 -8.38 -1.69
C TYR A 138 5.26 -7.17 -1.92
N GLY A 139 4.83 -6.96 -3.16
CA GLY A 139 3.88 -5.91 -3.53
C GLY A 139 2.51 -6.13 -2.87
N LEU A 140 2.01 -7.35 -2.87
CA LEU A 140 0.75 -7.71 -2.21
C LEU A 140 0.83 -7.49 -0.71
N LEU A 141 1.92 -7.92 -0.08
CA LEU A 141 2.17 -7.68 1.34
C LEU A 141 2.29 -6.18 1.65
N TYR A 142 2.97 -5.42 0.80
CA TYR A 142 3.08 -3.97 0.89
C TYR A 142 1.74 -3.24 0.77
N ILE A 143 0.83 -3.74 -0.06
CA ILE A 143 -0.52 -3.18 -0.12
C ILE A 143 -1.21 -3.33 1.24
N LEU A 144 -1.19 -4.54 1.82
CA LEU A 144 -1.81 -4.82 3.12
C LEU A 144 -1.21 -3.97 4.23
N MET A 145 0.12 -3.99 4.38
CA MET A 145 0.76 -3.43 5.57
C MET A 145 1.01 -1.92 5.49
N VAL A 146 1.08 -1.35 4.28
CA VAL A 146 1.46 0.06 4.09
C VAL A 146 0.38 0.83 3.36
N LYS A 147 -0.08 0.35 2.19
CA LYS A 147 -1.01 1.15 1.37
C LYS A 147 -2.39 1.27 2.00
N ILE A 148 -2.95 0.20 2.54
CA ILE A 148 -4.29 0.24 3.16
C ILE A 148 -4.34 1.28 4.29
N PRO A 149 -3.48 1.24 5.33
CA PRO A 149 -3.49 2.26 6.39
C PRO A 149 -3.31 3.69 5.88
N MET A 150 -2.42 3.89 4.90
CA MET A 150 -2.16 5.21 4.31
C MET A 150 -3.37 5.73 3.52
N ILE A 151 -4.03 4.88 2.73
CA ILE A 151 -5.23 5.24 1.96
C ILE A 151 -6.38 5.53 2.93
N THR A 152 -6.60 4.69 3.93
CA THR A 152 -7.62 4.91 4.97
C THR A 152 -7.41 6.27 5.64
N LYS A 153 -6.20 6.58 6.10
CA LYS A 153 -5.87 7.86 6.71
C LYS A 153 -6.13 9.04 5.78
N ALA A 154 -5.73 8.94 4.51
CA ALA A 154 -5.95 9.98 3.51
C ALA A 154 -7.45 10.22 3.23
N LEU A 155 -8.24 9.15 3.10
CA LEU A 155 -9.69 9.23 2.89
C LEU A 155 -10.41 9.82 4.11
N THR A 156 -10.06 9.37 5.32
CA THR A 156 -10.62 9.91 6.57
C THR A 156 -10.28 11.38 6.75
N ALA A 157 -9.07 11.82 6.40
CA ALA A 157 -8.65 13.22 6.51
C ALA A 157 -9.46 14.16 5.60
N GLN A 158 -9.89 13.69 4.43
CA GLN A 158 -10.69 14.48 3.48
C GLN A 158 -12.14 14.68 3.93
N LEU A 159 -12.62 13.84 4.85
CA LEU A 159 -14.00 13.90 5.36
C LEU A 159 -14.11 14.64 6.69
N ARG A 160 -13.09 15.44 7.04
CA ARG A 160 -13.17 16.33 8.19
C ARG A 160 -14.34 17.29 8.02
N VAL A 161 -15.30 17.16 8.92
CA VAL A 161 -16.50 17.99 8.94
C VAL A 161 -16.19 19.27 9.71
N PRO A 162 -16.10 20.45 9.05
CA PRO A 162 -15.59 21.67 9.68
C PRO A 162 -16.52 22.22 10.77
N PHE A 163 -17.80 21.85 10.76
CA PHE A 163 -18.80 22.34 11.71
C PHE A 163 -18.94 21.49 12.99
N LEU A 164 -18.27 20.34 13.09
CA LEU A 164 -18.35 19.48 14.27
C LEU A 164 -17.30 19.87 15.31
N PRO A 165 -17.62 19.81 16.63
CA PRO A 165 -16.63 19.99 17.68
C PRO A 165 -15.53 18.92 17.57
N LEU A 166 -14.31 19.25 17.99
CA LEU A 166 -13.12 18.39 17.82
C LEU A 166 -13.34 16.94 18.26
N LYS A 167 -14.01 16.73 19.40
CA LYS A 167 -14.34 15.38 19.92
C LYS A 167 -15.28 14.61 19.00
N ALA A 168 -16.34 15.24 18.51
CA ALA A 168 -17.29 14.59 17.59
C ALA A 168 -16.66 14.33 16.22
N SER A 169 -15.88 15.29 15.70
CA SER A 169 -15.13 15.14 14.46
C SER A 169 -14.11 13.98 14.55
N PHE A 170 -13.41 13.86 15.69
CA PHE A 170 -12.53 12.73 15.97
C PHE A 170 -13.27 11.39 16.03
N SER A 171 -14.42 11.32 16.72
CA SER A 171 -15.22 10.09 16.79
C SER A 171 -15.71 9.64 15.42
N VAL A 172 -16.20 10.57 14.58
CA VAL A 172 -16.59 10.27 13.20
C VAL A 172 -15.40 9.77 12.39
N ALA A 173 -14.25 10.45 12.50
CA ALA A 173 -13.03 10.03 11.83
C ALA A 173 -12.55 8.64 12.28
N ALA A 174 -12.65 8.32 13.57
CA ALA A 174 -12.28 7.02 14.12
C ALA A 174 -13.18 5.90 13.60
N VAL A 175 -14.50 6.07 13.66
CA VAL A 175 -15.45 5.09 13.11
C VAL A 175 -15.20 4.87 11.62
N LEU A 176 -15.04 5.96 10.87
CA LEU A 176 -14.77 5.90 9.44
C LEU A 176 -13.44 5.20 9.13
N TYR A 177 -12.38 5.49 9.89
CA TYR A 177 -11.08 4.84 9.72
C TYR A 177 -11.16 3.32 9.92
N VAL A 178 -11.88 2.87 10.96
CA VAL A 178 -12.08 1.45 11.24
C VAL A 178 -12.88 0.77 10.13
N LEU A 179 -14.00 1.37 9.69
CA LEU A 179 -14.83 0.84 8.60
C LEU A 179 -14.06 0.76 7.28
N LEU A 180 -13.36 1.83 6.89
CA LEU A 180 -12.57 1.87 5.66
C LEU A 180 -11.43 0.83 5.68
N THR A 181 -10.78 0.63 6.82
CA THR A 181 -9.75 -0.41 6.97
C THR A 181 -10.35 -1.80 6.74
N GLY A 182 -11.48 -2.12 7.38
CA GLY A 182 -12.17 -3.40 7.18
C GLY A 182 -12.56 -3.64 5.72
N VAL A 183 -13.14 -2.63 5.05
CA VAL A 183 -13.54 -2.72 3.64
C VAL A 183 -12.34 -2.91 2.71
N LEU A 184 -11.24 -2.18 2.92
CA LEU A 184 -10.04 -2.29 2.09
C LEU A 184 -9.33 -3.63 2.29
N VAL A 185 -9.27 -4.14 3.54
CA VAL A 185 -8.72 -5.47 3.82
C VAL A 185 -9.58 -6.56 3.20
N TYR A 186 -10.91 -6.44 3.26
CA TYR A 186 -11.82 -7.35 2.55
C TYR A 186 -11.54 -7.37 1.04
N PHE A 187 -11.42 -6.21 0.39
CA PHE A 187 -11.07 -6.18 -1.03
C PHE A 187 -9.70 -6.81 -1.30
N TRP A 188 -8.74 -6.60 -0.40
CA TRP A 188 -7.44 -7.23 -0.51
C TRP A 188 -7.54 -8.76 -0.41
N THR A 189 -8.30 -9.32 0.54
CA THR A 189 -8.47 -10.79 0.67
C THR A 189 -9.17 -11.40 -0.54
N GLN A 190 -10.10 -10.68 -1.19
CA GLN A 190 -10.71 -11.13 -2.44
C GLN A 190 -9.75 -11.09 -3.63
N THR A 191 -8.82 -10.12 -3.65
CA THR A 191 -7.97 -9.85 -4.82
C THR A 191 -6.70 -10.70 -4.82
N VAL A 192 -6.10 -10.95 -3.65
CA VAL A 192 -4.81 -11.65 -3.52
C VAL A 192 -4.80 -13.06 -4.12
N PRO A 193 -5.82 -13.93 -3.92
CA PRO A 193 -5.82 -15.27 -4.51
C PRO A 193 -5.72 -15.28 -6.03
N VAL A 194 -6.17 -14.19 -6.69
CA VAL A 194 -6.04 -14.00 -8.14
C VAL A 194 -4.64 -13.49 -8.47
N LEU A 195 -4.17 -12.47 -7.76
CA LEU A 195 -2.89 -11.79 -8.04
C LEU A 195 -1.65 -12.58 -7.61
N VAL A 196 -1.77 -13.61 -6.77
CA VAL A 196 -0.65 -14.48 -6.40
C VAL A 196 -0.36 -15.56 -7.46
N ARG A 197 -1.32 -15.87 -8.35
CA ARG A 197 -1.17 -16.91 -9.39
C ARG A 197 0.02 -16.71 -10.34
N PRO A 198 0.37 -15.48 -10.77
CA PRO A 198 1.61 -15.21 -11.49
C PRO A 198 2.85 -15.86 -10.88
N VAL A 199 2.96 -15.89 -9.54
CA VAL A 199 4.10 -16.48 -8.83
C VAL A 199 4.32 -17.93 -9.21
N PHE A 200 3.24 -18.69 -9.35
CA PHE A 200 3.28 -20.12 -9.70
C PHE A 200 3.32 -20.36 -11.20
N THR A 201 2.57 -19.59 -11.98
CA THR A 201 2.48 -19.79 -13.44
C THR A 201 3.81 -19.52 -14.14
N TRP A 202 4.63 -18.61 -13.64
CA TRP A 202 5.95 -18.30 -14.21
C TRP A 202 6.96 -19.43 -14.05
N VAL A 203 6.84 -20.23 -12.98
CA VAL A 203 7.62 -21.46 -12.77
C VAL A 203 6.93 -22.71 -13.34
N SER A 204 5.88 -22.53 -14.15
CA SER A 204 5.07 -23.61 -14.73
C SER A 204 4.44 -24.54 -13.68
N SER A 205 4.21 -24.04 -12.46
CA SER A 205 3.49 -24.76 -11.41
C SER A 205 2.06 -24.27 -11.27
N ARG A 206 1.21 -25.09 -10.66
CA ARG A 206 -0.15 -24.70 -10.27
C ARG A 206 -0.10 -24.18 -8.84
N PRO A 207 -0.85 -23.12 -8.49
CA PRO A 207 -0.90 -22.66 -7.12
C PRO A 207 -1.42 -23.79 -6.21
N PRO A 208 -0.70 -24.12 -5.12
CA PRO A 208 -1.17 -25.10 -4.14
C PRO A 208 -2.43 -24.56 -3.45
N ALA A 209 -3.29 -25.46 -2.95
CA ALA A 209 -4.52 -25.07 -2.28
C ALA A 209 -4.20 -24.21 -1.05
N GLU A 210 -3.11 -24.56 -0.37
CA GLU A 210 -2.50 -23.89 0.77
C GLU A 210 -2.29 -22.40 0.50
N ALA A 211 -1.93 -21.98 -0.72
CA ALA A 211 -1.68 -20.57 -1.03
C ALA A 211 -2.95 -19.71 -1.08
N THR A 212 -4.12 -20.34 -1.24
CA THR A 212 -5.41 -19.63 -1.39
C THR A 212 -6.41 -19.91 -0.27
N VAL A 213 -6.34 -21.09 0.35
CA VAL A 213 -7.28 -21.55 1.37
C VAL A 213 -7.33 -20.62 2.60
N PRO A 214 -6.21 -20.16 3.17
CA PRO A 214 -6.22 -19.23 4.30
C PRO A 214 -7.02 -17.95 4.01
N LEU A 215 -6.84 -17.41 2.80
CA LEU A 215 -7.50 -16.18 2.36
C LEU A 215 -8.99 -16.39 2.08
N GLN A 216 -9.39 -17.56 1.59
CA GLN A 216 -10.79 -17.85 1.23
C GLN A 216 -11.63 -18.34 2.40
N GLN A 217 -11.08 -19.21 3.26
CA GLN A 217 -11.81 -19.81 4.37
C GLN A 217 -11.78 -18.92 5.63
N TYR A 218 -10.70 -18.18 5.84
CA TYR A 218 -10.49 -17.36 7.04
C TYR A 218 -10.47 -15.85 6.75
N GLU A 219 -11.06 -15.42 5.63
CA GLU A 219 -11.17 -14.00 5.25
C GLU A 219 -11.70 -13.14 6.41
N TRP A 220 -12.77 -13.59 7.08
CA TRP A 220 -13.42 -12.88 8.16
C TRP A 220 -12.52 -12.69 9.38
N VAL A 221 -11.63 -13.65 9.64
CA VAL A 221 -10.66 -13.56 10.75
C VAL A 221 -9.64 -12.46 10.46
N ILE A 222 -9.10 -12.42 9.23
CA ILE A 222 -8.13 -11.40 8.82
C ILE A 222 -8.75 -10.00 8.88
N ILE A 223 -9.98 -9.86 8.38
CA ILE A 223 -10.73 -8.60 8.40
C ILE A 223 -11.02 -8.17 9.84
N PHE A 224 -11.49 -9.09 10.69
CA PHE A 224 -11.78 -8.82 12.09
C PHE A 224 -10.54 -8.35 12.85
N VAL A 225 -9.40 -9.04 12.68
CA VAL A 225 -8.12 -8.64 13.28
C VAL A 225 -7.74 -7.22 12.85
N ALA A 226 -7.82 -6.91 11.55
CA ALA A 226 -7.53 -5.56 11.07
C ALA A 226 -8.46 -4.49 11.67
N ILE A 227 -9.76 -4.78 11.79
CA ILE A 227 -10.75 -3.88 12.41
C ILE A 227 -10.42 -3.63 13.88
N VAL A 228 -10.13 -4.67 14.65
CA VAL A 228 -9.79 -4.57 16.09
C VAL A 228 -8.52 -3.73 16.27
N ILE A 229 -7.48 -4.01 15.49
CA ILE A 229 -6.22 -3.24 15.57
C ILE A 229 -6.41 -1.80 15.11
N ALA A 230 -7.21 -1.54 14.08
CA ALA A 230 -7.57 -0.19 13.67
C ALA A 230 -8.30 0.57 14.78
N ALA A 231 -9.21 -0.08 15.51
CA ALA A 231 -9.92 0.51 16.64
C ALA A 231 -8.95 0.83 17.79
N ILE A 232 -8.06 -0.10 18.16
CA ILE A 232 -7.02 0.13 19.15
C ILE A 232 -6.14 1.31 18.75
N ARG A 233 -5.69 1.35 17.50
CA ARG A 233 -4.91 2.47 16.96
C ARG A 233 -5.65 3.81 17.11
N MET A 234 -6.93 3.88 16.75
CA MET A 234 -7.72 5.11 16.90
C MET A 234 -7.88 5.50 18.38
N LEU A 235 -8.06 4.54 19.29
CA LEU A 235 -8.11 4.82 20.73
C LEU A 235 -6.79 5.43 21.23
N LEU A 236 -5.65 4.83 20.86
CA LEU A 236 -4.32 5.34 21.23
C LEU A 236 -4.09 6.75 20.67
N GLN A 237 -4.46 7.01 19.41
CA GLN A 237 -4.40 8.35 18.83
C GLN A 237 -5.29 9.35 19.56
N GLY A 238 -6.50 8.94 19.96
CA GLY A 238 -7.42 9.77 20.74
C GLY A 238 -6.84 10.11 22.11
N MET A 239 -6.19 9.15 22.78
CA MET A 239 -5.50 9.39 24.04
C MET A 239 -4.39 10.44 23.88
N THR A 240 -3.58 10.35 22.82
CA THR A 240 -2.54 11.35 22.54
C THR A 240 -3.09 12.73 22.18
N ALA A 241 -4.25 12.80 21.52
CA ALA A 241 -4.86 14.05 21.09
C ALA A 241 -5.58 14.80 22.21
N PHE A 242 -6.17 14.09 23.18
CA PHE A 242 -6.99 14.70 24.23
C PHE A 242 -6.28 14.81 25.59
N ARG A 243 -5.10 14.21 25.77
CA ARG A 243 -4.30 14.32 27.00
C ARG A 243 -2.99 15.04 26.71
N SER A 244 -2.90 16.32 27.10
CA SER A 244 -1.74 17.18 26.84
C SER A 244 -0.43 16.57 27.36
N GLU A 245 -0.45 15.92 28.54
CA GLU A 245 0.73 15.29 29.13
C GLU A 245 1.34 14.21 28.24
N VAL A 246 0.48 13.43 27.56
CA VAL A 246 0.90 12.33 26.69
C VAL A 246 1.31 12.86 25.31
N GLY A 247 0.77 14.01 24.89
CA GLY A 247 1.06 14.65 23.60
C GLY A 247 2.34 15.51 23.57
N MET A 248 2.89 15.94 24.71
CA MET A 248 4.08 16.81 24.73
C MET A 248 5.29 16.27 23.93
N PRO A 249 5.68 14.97 24.03
CA PRO A 249 6.80 14.45 23.23
C PRO A 249 6.51 14.45 21.72
N LEU A 250 5.25 14.21 21.35
CA LEU A 250 4.78 14.25 19.97
C LEU A 250 4.89 15.66 19.40
N ASP A 251 4.42 16.67 20.14
CA ASP A 251 4.50 18.07 19.73
C ASP A 251 5.94 18.55 19.52
N GLN A 252 6.88 18.07 20.34
CA GLN A 252 8.31 18.39 20.18
C GLN A 252 8.88 17.80 18.88
N LEU A 253 8.58 16.53 18.58
CA LEU A 253 9.02 15.88 17.35
C LEU A 253 8.37 16.52 16.11
N GLU A 254 7.09 16.89 16.20
CA GLU A 254 6.42 17.62 15.12
C GLU A 254 7.05 18.99 14.86
N ARG A 255 7.43 19.73 15.91
CA ARG A 255 8.16 21.01 15.76
C ARG A 255 9.51 20.80 15.09
N GLU A 256 10.29 19.83 15.58
CA GLU A 256 11.60 19.49 15.00
C GLU A 256 11.47 19.13 13.51
N LEU A 257 10.44 18.33 13.14
CA LEU A 257 10.16 17.97 11.74
C LEU A 257 9.76 19.18 10.87
N ARG A 258 9.01 20.14 11.42
CA ARG A 258 8.60 21.36 10.69
C ARG A 258 9.75 22.35 10.50
N GLU A 259 10.71 22.37 11.42
CA GLU A 259 11.89 23.23 11.35
C GLU A 259 12.94 22.73 10.34
N LEU A 260 12.85 21.47 9.90
CA LEU A 260 13.75 20.94 8.89
C LEU A 260 13.52 21.60 7.53
N PRO A 261 14.59 22.00 6.82
CA PRO A 261 14.46 22.64 5.52
C PRO A 261 13.85 21.67 4.50
N PRO A 262 13.03 22.16 3.56
CA PRO A 262 12.46 21.31 2.51
C PRO A 262 13.59 20.73 1.65
N VAL A 263 13.53 19.43 1.39
CA VAL A 263 14.52 18.72 0.58
C VAL A 263 13.94 18.37 -0.77
N LYS A 264 14.65 18.70 -1.86
CA LYS A 264 14.29 18.26 -3.21
C LYS A 264 14.44 16.73 -3.30
N SER A 265 13.37 16.04 -3.65
CA SER A 265 13.40 14.58 -3.73
C SER A 265 14.00 14.11 -5.04
N LEU A 266 14.65 12.93 -5.04
CA LEU A 266 15.12 12.25 -6.25
C LEU A 266 13.94 11.95 -7.19
N GLY A 267 12.77 11.63 -6.63
CA GLY A 267 11.54 11.45 -7.39
C GLY A 267 11.16 12.66 -8.25
N ASP A 268 11.50 13.89 -7.84
CA ASP A 268 11.26 15.10 -8.64
C ASP A 268 12.21 15.21 -9.84
N ARG A 269 13.33 14.48 -9.83
CA ARG A 269 14.30 14.43 -10.93
C ARG A 269 14.00 13.30 -11.91
N VAL A 270 13.21 12.31 -11.51
CA VAL A 270 12.84 11.19 -12.37
C VAL A 270 11.80 11.67 -13.37
N ASN A 271 12.02 11.37 -14.65
CA ASN A 271 11.07 11.71 -15.70
C ASN A 271 9.69 11.07 -15.39
N PRO A 272 8.59 11.84 -15.33
CA PRO A 272 7.26 11.32 -15.03
C PRO A 272 6.80 10.21 -16.00
N TRP A 273 7.24 10.25 -17.27
CA TRP A 273 7.01 9.16 -18.24
C TRP A 273 7.57 7.82 -17.76
N PHE A 274 8.76 7.84 -17.16
CA PHE A 274 9.38 6.64 -16.62
C PHE A 274 8.60 6.08 -15.43
N LEU A 275 8.09 6.94 -14.54
CA LEU A 275 7.26 6.51 -13.41
C LEU A 275 5.94 5.90 -13.88
N ALA A 276 5.29 6.49 -14.89
CA ALA A 276 4.08 5.93 -15.49
C ALA A 276 4.36 4.58 -16.15
N ALA A 277 5.47 4.46 -16.91
CA ALA A 277 5.89 3.22 -17.55
C ALA A 277 6.21 2.12 -16.52
N ALA A 278 6.94 2.45 -15.46
CA ALA A 278 7.26 1.51 -14.39
C ALA A 278 6.01 1.01 -13.67
N ALA A 279 5.05 1.88 -13.36
CA ALA A 279 3.78 1.50 -12.75
C ALA A 279 2.89 0.64 -13.68
N ALA A 280 2.87 0.95 -14.97
CA ALA A 280 2.18 0.15 -15.97
C ALA A 280 2.82 -1.23 -16.11
N LEU A 281 4.15 -1.30 -16.23
CA LEU A 281 4.91 -2.55 -16.28
C LEU A 281 4.67 -3.38 -15.02
N TRP A 282 4.72 -2.77 -13.85
CA TRP A 282 4.37 -3.42 -12.59
C TRP A 282 2.98 -4.04 -12.63
N SER A 283 1.99 -3.31 -13.14
CA SER A 283 0.61 -3.82 -13.27
C SER A 283 0.51 -4.96 -14.27
N VAL A 284 1.25 -4.91 -15.39
CA VAL A 284 1.37 -6.02 -16.34
C VAL A 284 1.91 -7.25 -15.61
N LEU A 285 2.99 -7.12 -14.84
CA LEU A 285 3.60 -8.22 -14.10
C LEU A 285 2.63 -8.86 -13.10
N MET A 286 1.91 -8.04 -12.31
CA MET A 286 0.93 -8.51 -11.33
C MET A 286 -0.24 -9.28 -11.95
N ILE A 287 -0.51 -9.07 -13.23
CA ILE A 287 -1.65 -9.65 -13.95
C ILE A 287 -1.18 -10.72 -14.95
N ALA A 288 0.12 -10.74 -15.28
CA ALA A 288 0.76 -11.70 -16.15
C ALA A 288 0.79 -13.07 -15.48
N GLY A 289 -0.11 -13.96 -15.90
CA GLY A 289 -0.33 -15.26 -15.26
C GLY A 289 -1.78 -15.51 -14.86
N VAL A 290 -2.61 -14.45 -14.86
CA VAL A 290 -4.08 -14.59 -14.78
C VAL A 290 -4.66 -14.99 -16.14
N TYR A 291 -4.06 -14.51 -17.22
CA TYR A 291 -4.52 -14.73 -18.60
C TYR A 291 -3.69 -15.80 -19.32
N LYS A 292 -4.32 -16.48 -20.30
CA LYS A 292 -3.64 -17.46 -21.18
C LYS A 292 -2.66 -16.81 -22.16
N SER A 293 -2.88 -15.55 -22.53
CA SER A 293 -2.08 -14.81 -23.51
C SER A 293 -1.44 -13.56 -22.88
N TRP A 294 -0.22 -13.23 -23.31
CA TRP A 294 0.49 -12.01 -22.90
C TRP A 294 -0.11 -10.73 -23.48
N ILE A 295 -0.87 -10.84 -24.57
CA ILE A 295 -1.51 -9.71 -25.24
C ILE A 295 -2.48 -9.00 -24.29
N ASP A 296 -3.23 -9.78 -23.51
CA ASP A 296 -4.26 -9.31 -22.60
C ASP A 296 -3.67 -8.40 -21.47
N PRO A 297 -2.68 -8.84 -20.66
CA PRO A 297 -1.96 -7.98 -19.74
C PRO A 297 -1.33 -6.75 -20.40
N LEU A 298 -0.73 -6.88 -21.58
CA LEU A 298 -0.10 -5.75 -22.28
C LEU A 298 -1.10 -4.66 -22.64
N PHE A 299 -2.32 -5.02 -23.07
CA PHE A 299 -3.39 -4.05 -23.31
C PHE A 299 -3.79 -3.30 -22.04
N ILE A 300 -3.93 -4.00 -20.92
CA ILE A 300 -4.21 -3.37 -19.61
C ILE A 300 -3.05 -2.46 -19.18
N GLY A 301 -1.81 -2.90 -19.36
CA GLY A 301 -0.62 -2.10 -19.10
C GLY A 301 -0.59 -0.81 -19.92
N ALA A 302 -0.86 -0.91 -21.22
CA ALA A 302 -0.94 0.26 -22.12
C ALA A 302 -2.05 1.23 -21.68
N LEU A 303 -3.22 0.72 -21.30
CA LEU A 303 -4.29 1.56 -20.76
C LEU A 303 -3.87 2.26 -19.46
N ILE A 304 -3.29 1.53 -18.50
CA ILE A 304 -2.79 2.10 -17.24
C ILE A 304 -1.75 3.17 -17.52
N PHE A 305 -0.82 2.93 -18.43
CA PHE A 305 0.20 3.90 -18.84
C PHE A 305 -0.44 5.19 -19.37
N VAL A 306 -1.40 5.09 -20.29
CA VAL A 306 -2.11 6.25 -20.85
C VAL A 306 -2.88 7.00 -19.76
N LEU A 307 -3.62 6.29 -18.90
CA LEU A 307 -4.38 6.91 -17.82
C LEU A 307 -3.46 7.60 -16.80
N LEU A 308 -2.31 7.02 -16.47
CA LEU A 308 -1.33 7.63 -15.57
C LEU A 308 -0.63 8.83 -16.22
N ALA A 309 -0.25 8.73 -17.49
CA ALA A 309 0.34 9.84 -18.24
C ALA A 309 -0.65 11.01 -18.39
N ALA A 310 -1.91 10.72 -18.67
CA ALA A 310 -2.99 11.71 -18.68
C ALA A 310 -3.21 12.34 -17.30
N ARG A 311 -3.20 11.52 -16.23
CA ARG A 311 -3.35 12.00 -14.85
C ARG A 311 -2.21 12.92 -14.42
N GLN A 312 -1.00 12.64 -14.90
CA GLN A 312 0.19 13.48 -14.70
C GLN A 312 0.30 14.62 -15.72
N GLN A 313 -0.71 14.81 -16.59
CA GLN A 313 -0.77 15.86 -17.62
C GLN A 313 0.35 15.82 -18.65
N LEU A 314 0.96 14.65 -18.83
CA LEU A 314 1.90 14.41 -19.92
C LEU A 314 1.18 14.30 -21.27
N ILE A 315 -0.10 13.87 -21.23
CA ILE A 315 -1.00 13.81 -22.38
C ILE A 315 -2.15 14.77 -22.10
N PRO A 316 -2.36 15.81 -22.93
CA PRO A 316 -3.48 16.72 -22.76
C PRO A 316 -4.79 15.98 -23.08
N VAL A 317 -5.62 15.75 -22.06
CA VAL A 317 -6.97 15.19 -22.24
C VAL A 317 -7.98 16.33 -22.11
N PRO A 318 -8.80 16.63 -23.15
CA PRO A 318 -9.76 17.73 -23.13
C PRO A 318 -10.98 17.40 -22.28
N LEU A 319 -10.80 17.28 -20.95
CA LEU A 319 -11.90 17.05 -20.00
C LEU A 319 -12.78 18.29 -19.76
N GLY A 320 -12.40 19.45 -20.30
CA GLY A 320 -13.15 20.70 -20.19
C GLY A 320 -13.39 21.12 -18.74
N VAL A 321 -14.65 21.35 -18.38
CA VAL A 321 -15.08 21.75 -17.03
C VAL A 321 -15.19 20.58 -16.04
N TRP A 322 -15.02 19.34 -16.51
CA TRP A 322 -15.25 18.14 -15.70
C TRP A 322 -14.38 18.05 -14.43
N PRO A 323 -13.05 18.32 -14.48
CA PRO A 323 -12.23 18.28 -13.27
C PRO A 323 -12.74 19.24 -12.18
N LYS A 324 -13.07 20.49 -12.58
CA LYS A 324 -13.62 21.50 -11.68
C LYS A 324 -14.95 21.09 -11.05
N LEU A 325 -15.78 20.34 -11.77
CA LEU A 325 -17.03 19.80 -11.24
C LEU A 325 -16.74 18.70 -10.22
N MET A 326 -15.84 17.78 -10.56
CA MET A 326 -15.47 16.67 -9.68
C MET A 326 -14.85 17.20 -8.40
N ASP A 327 -14.00 18.22 -8.43
CA ASP A 327 -13.34 18.79 -7.23
C ASP A 327 -14.28 19.24 -6.13
N LYS A 328 -15.54 19.56 -6.46
CA LYS A 328 -16.58 19.91 -5.47
C LYS A 328 -17.11 18.70 -4.69
N ILE A 329 -16.96 17.49 -5.22
CA ILE A 329 -17.48 16.27 -4.62
C ILE A 329 -16.37 15.64 -3.76
N PRO A 330 -16.60 15.26 -2.50
CA PRO A 330 -15.60 14.54 -1.70
C PRO A 330 -15.16 13.22 -2.35
N LEU A 331 -13.87 12.90 -2.30
CA LEU A 331 -13.31 11.70 -2.96
C LEU A 331 -14.02 10.41 -2.55
N LEU A 332 -14.37 10.24 -1.27
CA LEU A 332 -15.06 9.02 -0.82
C LEU A 332 -16.42 8.86 -1.51
N ILE A 333 -17.18 9.94 -1.67
CA ILE A 333 -18.47 9.91 -2.36
C ILE A 333 -18.26 9.52 -3.83
N ARG A 334 -17.22 10.08 -4.48
CA ARG A 334 -16.85 9.70 -5.85
C ARG A 334 -16.50 8.21 -5.95
N LEU A 335 -15.72 7.68 -5.00
CA LEU A 335 -15.33 6.27 -4.97
C LEU A 335 -16.53 5.34 -4.75
N VAL A 336 -17.44 5.68 -3.82
CA VAL A 336 -18.67 4.92 -3.58
C VAL A 336 -19.54 4.91 -4.84
N PHE A 337 -19.76 6.07 -5.47
CA PHE A 337 -20.52 6.16 -6.72
C PHE A 337 -19.85 5.37 -7.85
N GLY A 338 -18.54 5.51 -8.00
CA GLY A 338 -17.75 4.76 -8.97
C GLY A 338 -17.87 3.25 -8.77
N PHE A 339 -17.81 2.77 -7.53
CA PHE A 339 -17.97 1.36 -7.21
C PHE A 339 -19.38 0.84 -7.55
N ILE A 340 -20.43 1.61 -7.24
CA ILE A 340 -21.82 1.27 -7.61
C ILE A 340 -21.95 1.18 -9.14
N LEU A 341 -21.42 2.17 -9.86
CA LEU A 341 -21.47 2.21 -11.31
C LEU A 341 -20.71 1.03 -11.94
N ILE A 342 -19.51 0.74 -11.44
CA ILE A 342 -18.70 -0.42 -11.85
C ILE A 342 -19.48 -1.71 -11.63
N LYS A 343 -20.10 -1.89 -10.47
CA LYS A 343 -20.89 -3.09 -10.16
C LYS A 343 -22.06 -3.26 -11.12
N ILE A 344 -22.83 -2.20 -11.39
CA ILE A 344 -23.97 -2.24 -12.31
C ILE A 344 -23.51 -2.64 -13.71
N ILE A 345 -22.48 -1.98 -14.24
CA ILE A 345 -22.00 -2.27 -15.60
C ILE A 345 -21.37 -3.66 -15.69
N SER A 346 -20.59 -4.05 -14.68
CA SER A 346 -19.96 -5.38 -14.62
C SER A 346 -21.03 -6.49 -14.59
N SER A 347 -22.11 -6.30 -13.84
CA SER A 347 -23.23 -7.26 -13.80
C SER A 347 -23.89 -7.40 -15.18
N ALA A 348 -24.15 -6.29 -15.86
CA ALA A 348 -24.76 -6.29 -17.19
C ALA A 348 -23.84 -6.94 -18.25
N ILE A 349 -22.52 -6.72 -18.17
CA ILE A 349 -21.55 -7.38 -19.06
C ILE A 349 -21.50 -8.88 -18.76
N LEU A 350 -21.44 -9.29 -17.49
CA LEU A 350 -21.35 -10.70 -17.10
C LEU A 350 -22.57 -11.50 -17.53
N GLU A 351 -23.78 -10.96 -17.36
CA GLU A 351 -25.03 -11.62 -17.75
C GLU A 351 -25.06 -11.92 -19.26
N ASN A 352 -24.56 -11.00 -20.09
CA ASN A 352 -24.51 -11.20 -21.54
C ASN A 352 -23.31 -12.03 -22.02
N ALA A 353 -22.15 -11.88 -21.38
CA ALA A 353 -20.89 -12.46 -21.85
C ALA A 353 -20.64 -13.90 -21.37
N MET A 354 -21.20 -14.30 -20.23
CA MET A 354 -21.03 -15.68 -19.72
C MET A 354 -21.73 -16.73 -20.59
N HIS A 355 -22.66 -16.34 -21.47
CA HIS A 355 -23.29 -17.26 -22.40
C HIS A 355 -22.44 -17.64 -23.62
N SER A 356 -21.34 -16.93 -23.91
CA SER A 356 -20.69 -17.07 -25.23
C SER A 356 -19.18 -17.40 -25.25
N THR A 357 -18.45 -17.45 -24.12
CA THR A 357 -16.98 -17.66 -24.21
C THR A 357 -16.33 -18.45 -23.06
N ASP A 358 -15.40 -19.35 -23.43
CA ASP A 358 -14.40 -19.99 -22.55
C ASP A 358 -13.20 -19.06 -22.24
N THR A 359 -13.40 -17.73 -22.25
CA THR A 359 -12.29 -16.76 -22.18
C THR A 359 -12.43 -15.79 -21.00
N PHE A 360 -11.30 -15.38 -20.42
CA PHE A 360 -11.24 -14.36 -19.36
C PHE A 360 -11.37 -12.91 -19.90
N ARG A 361 -11.69 -12.72 -21.18
CA ARG A 361 -11.80 -11.40 -21.80
C ARG A 361 -12.88 -10.49 -21.18
N PRO A 362 -14.05 -10.99 -20.74
CA PRO A 362 -15.03 -10.15 -20.05
C PRO A 362 -14.45 -9.51 -18.78
N LEU A 363 -13.63 -10.24 -18.03
CA LEU A 363 -12.95 -9.72 -16.83
C LEU A 363 -11.95 -8.61 -17.17
N LEU A 364 -11.22 -8.75 -18.28
CA LEU A 364 -10.32 -7.72 -18.79
C LEU A 364 -11.11 -6.44 -19.15
N LEU A 365 -12.21 -6.59 -19.89
CA LEU A 365 -13.07 -5.46 -20.26
C LEU A 365 -13.62 -4.74 -19.01
N MET A 366 -14.10 -5.49 -18.03
CA MET A 366 -14.58 -4.94 -16.75
C MET A 366 -13.47 -4.20 -16.01
N THR A 367 -12.25 -4.73 -16.00
CA THR A 367 -11.09 -4.10 -15.35
C THR A 367 -10.72 -2.80 -16.05
N ALA A 368 -10.62 -2.82 -17.38
CA ALA A 368 -10.34 -1.64 -18.19
C ALA A 368 -11.39 -0.53 -17.99
N LEU A 369 -12.67 -0.90 -18.03
CA LEU A 369 -13.77 0.03 -17.80
C LEU A 369 -13.75 0.59 -16.38
N SER A 370 -13.47 -0.25 -15.38
CA SER A 370 -13.34 0.18 -13.99
C SER A 370 -12.23 1.21 -13.82
N MET A 371 -11.07 0.98 -14.44
CA MET A 371 -9.96 1.94 -14.43
C MET A 371 -10.36 3.27 -15.09
N LEU A 372 -11.08 3.23 -16.21
CA LEU A 372 -11.57 4.42 -16.91
C LEU A 372 -12.57 5.21 -16.05
N ILE A 373 -13.54 4.53 -15.42
CA ILE A 373 -14.52 5.16 -14.52
C ILE A 373 -13.81 5.85 -13.36
N ILE A 374 -12.88 5.16 -12.69
CA ILE A 374 -12.13 5.73 -11.57
C ILE A 374 -11.26 6.91 -12.03
N PHE A 375 -10.63 6.83 -13.21
CA PHE A 375 -9.89 7.94 -13.79
C PHE A 375 -10.78 9.17 -14.00
N LEU A 376 -11.96 8.98 -14.58
CA LEU A 376 -12.93 10.07 -14.81
C LEU A 376 -13.45 10.67 -13.51
N LEU A 377 -13.63 9.87 -12.46
CA LEU A 377 -14.11 10.34 -11.16
C LEU A 377 -13.02 10.99 -10.31
N THR A 378 -11.74 10.72 -10.59
CA THR A 378 -10.60 11.24 -9.82
C THR A 378 -9.61 12.03 -10.68
N PRO A 379 -10.08 13.05 -11.42
CA PRO A 379 -9.18 13.88 -12.21
C PRO A 379 -8.24 14.61 -11.25
N GLN A 380 -6.93 14.44 -11.44
CA GLN A 380 -5.96 15.25 -10.72
C GLN A 380 -5.84 16.58 -11.46
N LEU A 381 -6.35 17.64 -10.85
CA LEU A 381 -5.92 18.99 -11.25
C LEU A 381 -4.41 19.12 -10.96
N PRO A 382 -3.68 19.91 -11.76
CA PRO A 382 -2.31 20.22 -11.42
C PRO A 382 -2.36 20.90 -10.07
N ASP A 383 -1.52 20.47 -9.13
CA ASP A 383 -1.22 21.32 -7.98
C ASP A 383 -0.76 22.63 -8.61
N VAL A 384 -1.62 23.65 -8.55
CA VAL A 384 -1.25 25.01 -8.94
C VAL A 384 -0.13 25.31 -7.97
N GLN A 385 1.13 25.17 -8.42
CA GLN A 385 2.28 25.57 -7.65
C GLN A 385 2.03 27.03 -7.34
N GLN A 386 1.59 27.28 -6.10
CA GLN A 386 1.37 28.61 -5.59
C GLN A 386 2.72 29.29 -5.81
N LYS A 387 2.77 30.25 -6.74
CA LYS A 387 4.03 30.89 -7.13
C LYS A 387 4.68 31.37 -5.84
N GLU A 388 5.81 30.77 -5.48
CA GLU A 388 6.55 31.12 -4.27
C GLU A 388 6.82 32.64 -4.31
N GLY A 389 6.13 33.40 -3.46
CA GLY A 389 6.24 34.85 -3.38
C GLY A 389 4.94 35.65 -3.55
N GLU A 390 3.83 35.05 -4.01
CA GLU A 390 2.54 35.75 -3.91
C GLU A 390 1.99 35.64 -2.48
N PRO A 391 1.76 36.77 -1.78
CA PRO A 391 1.17 36.74 -0.45
C PRO A 391 -0.21 36.07 -0.54
N LEU A 392 -0.48 35.15 0.38
CA LEU A 392 -1.81 34.57 0.57
C LEU A 392 -2.81 35.72 0.74
N LYS A 393 -3.65 35.92 -0.28
CA LYS A 393 -4.76 36.87 -0.23
C LYS A 393 -5.88 36.34 0.65
#